data_AF-A0A8D1F8V5-F1
#
_entry.id   AF-A0A8D1F8V5-F1
#
_cell.length_a   1.000
_cell.length_b   1.000
_cell.length_c   1.000
_cell.angle_alpha   90.00
_cell.angle_beta   90.00
_cell.angle_gamma   90.00
#
_symmetry.space_group_name_H-M   'P 1'
#
loop_
_entity.id
_entity.type
_entity.pdbx_description
1 polymer ?
#
loop_
_entity_poly.entity_id
_entity_poly.type
_entity_poly.pdbx_seq_one_letter_code
_entity_poly.pdbx_strand_id
1 'polypeptide(L)'
;DPSALVQRLDLDARSVASIRRGAEAKAVLPKKEKLKLRRERWLQKIEAIKLAEQKRQAERRRRATAVVGDLQPLRDALPELLELEAGARRPPARRRAASKPRPAELSRMTAAQRLQLLEEERARFRELLASPAYRASPLLAIGQQLAQQMQLDGGQL
;
A
#
# COMPACT_ATOMS: atom_id res chain seq x y z
N ASP A 1 25.00 -12.39 56.82
CA ASP A 1 24.44 -11.04 57.00
C ASP A 1 23.31 -10.75 56.01
N PRO A 2 22.07 -10.51 56.49
CA PRO A 2 20.91 -10.23 55.62
C PRO A 2 20.98 -8.86 54.93
N SER A 3 21.94 -8.01 55.30
CA SER A 3 22.17 -6.66 54.76
C SER A 3 22.59 -6.64 53.29
N ALA A 4 23.11 -7.77 52.76
CA ALA A 4 23.57 -7.88 51.38
C ALA A 4 22.45 -8.06 50.34
N LEU A 5 21.21 -8.30 50.78
CA LEU A 5 20.03 -8.50 49.91
C LEU A 5 19.20 -7.22 49.71
N VAL A 6 19.64 -6.07 50.26
CA VAL A 6 18.94 -4.79 50.07
C VAL A 6 19.40 -4.15 48.77
N GLN A 7 18.72 -4.47 47.67
CA GLN A 7 18.89 -3.79 46.40
C GLN A 7 18.33 -2.36 46.53
N ARG A 8 19.20 -1.39 46.81
CA ARG A 8 18.84 0.04 46.78
C ARG A 8 18.63 0.44 45.34
N LEU A 9 17.37 0.56 44.93
CA LEU A 9 17.01 1.15 43.64
C LEU A 9 17.31 2.64 43.70
N ASP A 10 18.40 3.06 43.05
CA ASP A 10 18.63 4.47 42.75
C ASP A 10 17.49 4.95 41.86
N LEU A 11 16.71 5.91 42.39
CA LEU A 11 15.60 6.53 41.69
C LEU A 11 16.16 7.32 40.51
N ASP A 12 16.16 6.65 39.35
CA ASP A 12 16.64 7.18 38.09
C ASP A 12 15.94 8.52 37.79
N ALA A 13 16.72 9.60 37.72
CA ALA A 13 16.28 11.00 37.55
C ALA A 13 15.49 11.24 36.24
N ARG A 14 15.36 10.22 35.40
CA ARG A 14 14.58 10.17 34.17
C ARG A 14 13.06 10.20 34.39
N SER A 15 12.59 10.06 35.63
CA SER A 15 11.14 10.02 35.96
C SER A 15 10.53 11.38 36.38
N VAL A 16 11.31 12.44 36.58
CA VAL A 16 10.75 13.73 37.03
C VAL A 16 9.91 14.43 35.94
N ALA A 17 10.21 14.16 34.67
CA ALA A 17 9.48 14.73 33.53
C ALA A 17 8.06 14.15 33.35
N SER A 18 7.82 12.90 33.77
CA SER A 18 6.47 12.32 33.74
C SER A 18 5.60 12.79 34.91
N ILE A 19 6.20 13.16 36.04
CA ILE A 19 5.51 13.69 37.22
C ILE A 19 4.97 15.11 36.95
N ARG A 20 5.76 15.98 36.28
CA ARG A 20 5.33 17.36 36.00
C ARG A 20 4.19 17.48 34.97
N ARG A 21 4.02 16.49 34.08
CA ARG A 21 2.95 16.51 33.06
C ARG A 21 1.55 16.22 33.64
N GLY A 22 1.46 15.91 34.94
CA GLY A 22 0.21 15.70 35.67
C GLY A 22 -0.16 16.82 36.65
N ALA A 23 0.59 17.93 36.67
CA ALA A 23 0.41 19.05 37.60
C ALA A 23 -0.61 20.10 37.13
N GLU A 24 -1.46 19.78 36.16
CA GLU A 24 -2.73 20.50 36.01
C GLU A 24 -3.67 19.94 37.06
N ALA A 25 -3.97 20.74 38.10
CA ALA A 25 -5.03 20.43 39.06
C ALA A 25 -6.23 19.93 38.25
N LYS A 26 -6.54 18.63 38.33
CA LYS A 26 -7.60 18.02 37.52
C LYS A 26 -8.90 18.68 37.94
N ALA A 27 -9.28 19.73 37.22
CA ALA A 27 -10.59 20.35 37.37
C ALA A 27 -11.59 19.21 37.35
N VAL A 28 -12.46 19.14 38.36
CA VAL A 28 -13.43 18.06 38.47
C VAL A 28 -14.48 18.31 37.40
N LEU A 29 -14.17 17.88 36.17
CA LEU A 29 -15.06 18.08 35.04
C LEU A 29 -16.32 17.24 35.23
N PRO A 30 -17.49 17.74 34.80
CA PRO A 30 -18.72 16.97 34.79
C PRO A 30 -18.57 15.69 33.95
N LYS A 31 -19.32 14.65 34.32
CA LYS A 31 -19.26 13.31 33.69
C LYS A 31 -19.43 13.37 32.16
N LYS A 32 -20.26 14.29 31.66
CA LYS A 32 -20.49 14.51 30.22
C LYS A 32 -19.21 14.96 29.49
N GLU A 33 -18.47 15.91 30.05
CA GLU A 33 -17.22 16.41 29.45
C GLU A 33 -16.11 15.36 29.49
N LYS A 34 -16.01 14.62 30.61
CA LYS A 34 -15.05 13.51 30.72
C LYS A 34 -15.30 12.42 29.67
N LEU A 35 -16.56 12.14 29.34
CA LEU A 35 -16.91 11.17 28.30
C LEU A 35 -16.56 11.70 26.89
N LYS A 36 -16.83 12.98 26.62
CA LYS A 36 -16.42 13.63 25.35
C LYS A 36 -14.92 13.58 25.15
N LEU A 37 -14.15 14.00 26.16
CA LEU A 37 -12.68 13.96 26.11
C LEU A 37 -12.15 12.54 25.91
N ARG A 38 -12.76 11.54 26.54
CA ARG A 38 -12.39 10.13 26.31
C ARG A 38 -12.62 9.71 24.86
N ARG A 39 -13.77 10.08 24.28
CA ARG A 39 -14.09 9.79 22.88
C ARG A 39 -13.13 10.50 21.92
N GLU A 40 -12.87 11.78 22.15
CA GLU A 40 -11.94 12.57 21.33
C GLU A 40 -10.53 11.99 21.38
N ARG A 41 -10.00 11.69 22.57
CA ARG A 41 -8.70 11.03 22.73
C ARG A 41 -8.65 9.67 22.04
N TRP A 42 -9.75 8.92 22.07
CA TRP A 42 -9.85 7.64 21.37
C TRP A 42 -9.83 7.81 19.84
N LEU A 43 -10.57 8.79 19.31
CA LEU A 43 -10.56 9.12 17.87
C LEU A 43 -9.18 9.60 17.42
N GLN A 44 -8.56 10.51 18.17
CA GLN A 44 -7.19 10.97 17.91
C GLN A 44 -6.20 9.81 17.90
N LYS A 45 -6.33 8.84 18.81
CA LYS A 45 -5.49 7.64 18.82
C LYS A 45 -5.69 6.80 17.56
N ILE A 46 -6.93 6.60 17.13
CA ILE A 46 -7.24 5.87 15.88
C ILE A 46 -6.62 6.58 14.67
N GLU A 47 -6.79 7.91 14.58
CA GLU A 47 -6.24 8.71 13.49
C GLU A 47 -4.71 8.67 13.47
N ALA A 48 -4.06 8.77 14.63
CA ALA A 48 -2.62 8.65 14.76
C ALA A 48 -2.10 7.29 14.26
N ILE A 49 -2.80 6.18 14.59
CA ILE A 49 -2.46 4.84 14.11
C ILE A 49 -2.61 4.76 12.58
N LYS A 50 -3.73 5.23 12.03
CA LYS A 50 -3.97 5.25 10.58
C LYS A 50 -2.89 6.04 9.84
N LEU A 51 -2.53 7.21 10.35
CA LEU A 51 -1.50 8.06 9.76
C LEU A 51 -0.13 7.35 9.80
N ALA A 52 0.21 6.72 10.92
CA ALA A 52 1.46 5.96 11.06
C ALA A 52 1.53 4.77 10.08
N GLU A 53 0.42 4.03 9.91
CA GLU A 53 0.33 2.94 8.94
C GLU A 53 0.49 3.43 7.49
N GLN A 54 -0.16 4.53 7.14
CA GLN A 54 -0.01 5.15 5.82
C GLN A 54 1.44 5.56 5.54
N LYS A 55 2.10 6.21 6.52
CA LYS A 55 3.51 6.58 6.41
C LYS A 55 4.41 5.35 6.21
N ARG A 56 4.20 4.29 6.99
CA ARG A 56 4.95 3.03 6.86
C ARG A 56 4.77 2.37 5.49
N GLN A 57 3.55 2.37 4.95
CA GLN A 57 3.29 1.81 3.63
C GLN A 57 3.93 2.66 2.52
N ALA A 58 3.86 3.98 2.63
CA ALA A 58 4.53 4.89 1.70
C ALA A 58 6.05 4.70 1.73
N GLU A 59 6.64 4.59 2.91
CA GLU A 59 8.07 4.29 3.11
C GLU A 59 8.45 2.95 2.47
N ARG A 60 7.68 1.88 2.71
CA ARG A 60 7.91 0.58 2.05
C ARG A 60 7.90 0.67 0.53
N ARG A 61 6.95 1.40 -0.05
CA ARG A 61 6.86 1.61 -1.49
C ARG A 61 8.06 2.40 -2.02
N ARG A 62 8.51 3.43 -1.31
CA ARG A 62 9.68 4.24 -1.66
C ARG A 62 10.97 3.43 -1.57
N ARG A 63 11.17 2.69 -0.48
CA ARG A 63 12.32 1.78 -0.30
C ARG A 63 12.38 0.69 -1.36
N ALA A 64 11.24 0.25 -1.89
CA ALA A 64 11.17 -0.73 -2.98
C ALA A 64 11.59 -0.15 -4.36
N THR A 65 11.75 1.17 -4.51
CA THR A 65 12.24 1.75 -5.76
C THR A 65 13.76 1.54 -5.88
N ALA A 66 14.14 0.59 -6.74
CA ALA A 66 15.51 0.07 -6.84
C ALA A 66 16.57 1.08 -7.32
N VAL A 67 16.16 2.13 -8.04
CA VAL A 67 17.09 2.98 -8.80
C VAL A 67 17.73 4.09 -7.94
N VAL A 68 17.10 4.53 -6.84
CA VAL A 68 17.62 5.66 -6.03
C VAL A 68 17.42 5.48 -4.51
N GLY A 69 16.71 4.44 -4.05
CA GLY A 69 16.40 4.28 -2.62
C GLY A 69 15.39 5.33 -2.10
N ASP A 70 15.18 5.36 -0.79
CA ASP A 70 14.22 6.29 -0.17
C ASP A 70 14.81 7.70 -0.01
N LEU A 71 14.32 8.65 -0.81
CA LEU A 71 14.74 10.06 -0.79
C LEU A 71 13.96 10.92 0.21
N GLN A 72 12.96 10.35 0.90
CA GLN A 72 12.16 11.12 1.85
C GLN A 72 12.98 11.76 3.00
N PRO A 73 13.99 11.09 3.59
CA PRO A 73 14.79 11.70 4.66
C PRO A 73 15.49 13.00 4.23
N LEU A 74 15.91 13.11 2.97
CA LEU A 74 16.52 14.33 2.43
C LEU A 74 15.48 15.45 2.29
N ARG A 75 14.26 15.12 1.86
CA ARG A 75 13.15 16.06 1.74
C ARG A 75 12.71 16.59 3.11
N ASP A 76 12.66 15.71 4.12
CA ASP A 76 12.24 16.07 5.47
C ASP A 76 13.32 16.90 6.21
N ALA A 77 14.60 16.68 5.90
CA ALA A 77 15.72 17.42 6.50
C ALA A 77 16.01 18.77 5.82
N LEU A 78 15.57 18.97 4.57
CA LEU A 78 15.88 20.15 3.76
C LEU A 78 14.60 20.75 3.16
N PRO A 79 13.83 21.54 3.92
CA PRO A 79 12.60 22.18 3.42
C PRO A 79 12.86 23.11 2.22
N GLU A 80 14.06 23.67 2.08
CA GLU A 80 14.48 24.49 0.92
C GLU A 80 14.41 23.71 -0.42
N LEU A 81 14.59 22.38 -0.41
CA LEU A 81 14.44 21.56 -1.61
C LEU A 81 13.00 21.53 -2.15
N LEU A 82 12.01 21.73 -1.28
CA LEU A 82 10.60 21.75 -1.65
C LEU A 82 10.26 23.00 -2.46
N GLU A 83 10.86 24.13 -2.10
CA GLU A 83 10.75 25.40 -2.83
C GLU A 83 11.46 25.34 -4.19
N LEU A 84 12.64 24.72 -4.22
CA LEU A 84 13.41 24.50 -5.45
C LEU A 84 12.70 23.52 -6.41
N GLU A 85 12.09 22.44 -5.91
CA GLU A 85 11.28 21.51 -6.71
C GLU A 85 10.02 22.19 -7.25
N ALA A 86 9.39 23.09 -6.48
CA ALA A 86 8.22 23.87 -6.93
C ALA A 86 8.56 24.80 -8.10
N GLY A 87 9.75 25.42 -8.10
CA GLY A 87 10.26 26.23 -9.21
C GLY A 87 10.79 25.42 -10.40
N ALA A 88 11.29 24.21 -10.17
CA ALA A 88 11.87 23.33 -11.20
C ALA A 88 10.84 22.46 -11.96
N ARG A 89 9.55 22.58 -11.66
CA ARG A 89 8.48 21.90 -12.41
C ARG A 89 8.42 22.40 -13.86
N ARG A 90 9.26 21.85 -14.73
CA ARG A 90 8.93 21.79 -16.16
C ARG A 90 7.60 21.05 -16.31
N PRO A 91 6.67 21.52 -17.15
CA PRO A 91 5.45 20.77 -17.43
C PRO A 91 5.89 19.36 -17.85
N PRO A 92 5.25 18.30 -17.33
CA PRO A 92 5.63 16.94 -17.69
C PRO A 92 5.59 16.87 -19.20
N ALA A 93 6.77 16.66 -19.81
CA ALA A 93 6.88 16.44 -21.24
C ALA A 93 5.81 15.41 -21.58
N ARG A 94 4.85 15.81 -22.43
CA ARG A 94 3.69 15.00 -22.81
C ARG A 94 4.19 13.57 -22.96
N ARG A 95 3.88 12.72 -21.98
CA ARG A 95 4.11 11.29 -22.13
C ARG A 95 3.32 10.96 -23.38
N ARG A 96 4.02 10.73 -24.50
CA ARG A 96 3.43 10.10 -25.67
C ARG A 96 2.59 9.00 -25.08
N ALA A 97 1.30 9.00 -25.40
CA ALA A 97 0.38 7.99 -24.92
C ALA A 97 0.98 6.65 -25.38
N ALA A 98 1.75 6.02 -24.49
CA ALA A 98 1.98 4.61 -24.56
C ALA A 98 0.57 4.06 -24.56
N SER A 99 0.18 3.49 -25.70
CA SER A 99 -0.99 2.65 -25.82
C SER A 99 -1.02 1.82 -24.54
N LYS A 100 -1.95 2.13 -23.64
CA LYS A 100 -2.03 1.40 -22.38
C LYS A 100 -2.32 -0.03 -22.84
N PRO A 101 -1.47 -1.03 -22.53
CA PRO A 101 -1.89 -2.41 -22.72
C PRO A 101 -3.20 -2.53 -21.94
N ARG A 102 -4.27 -2.98 -22.60
CA ARG A 102 -5.63 -3.00 -22.03
C ARG A 102 -5.54 -3.51 -20.59
N PRO A 103 -5.81 -2.68 -19.56
CA PRO A 103 -6.14 -3.21 -18.25
C PRO A 103 -7.59 -3.70 -18.37
N ALA A 104 -7.80 -4.78 -19.11
CA ALA A 104 -9.12 -5.25 -19.48
C ALA A 104 -9.75 -5.90 -18.24
N GLU A 105 -10.78 -5.23 -17.73
CA GLU A 105 -11.92 -5.76 -16.97
C GLU A 105 -11.65 -6.30 -15.56
N LEU A 106 -10.60 -7.09 -15.34
CA LEU A 106 -10.35 -7.76 -14.07
C LEU A 106 -10.24 -6.79 -12.88
N SER A 107 -9.60 -5.63 -13.07
CA SER A 107 -9.43 -4.62 -12.01
C SER A 107 -10.75 -3.98 -11.57
N ARG A 108 -11.76 -3.97 -12.44
CA ARG A 108 -13.09 -3.41 -12.19
C ARG A 108 -14.12 -4.45 -11.72
N MET A 109 -13.83 -5.74 -11.94
CA MET A 109 -14.72 -6.83 -11.58
C MET A 109 -14.73 -7.10 -10.06
N THR A 110 -15.90 -7.50 -9.56
CA THR A 110 -16.07 -8.02 -8.20
C THR A 110 -15.40 -9.39 -8.06
N ALA A 111 -15.15 -9.83 -6.83
CA ALA A 111 -14.50 -11.13 -6.58
C ALA A 111 -15.29 -12.31 -7.16
N ALA A 112 -16.62 -12.29 -7.07
CA ALA A 112 -17.49 -13.34 -7.62
C ALA A 112 -17.38 -13.43 -9.16
N GLN A 113 -17.40 -12.29 -9.84
CA GLN A 113 -17.24 -12.22 -11.29
C GLN A 113 -15.86 -12.74 -11.73
N ARG A 114 -14.80 -12.47 -10.96
CA ARG A 114 -13.47 -13.02 -11.24
C ARG A 114 -13.44 -14.54 -11.09
N LEU A 115 -14.13 -15.09 -10.10
CA LEU A 115 -14.21 -16.54 -9.92
C LEU A 115 -14.94 -17.21 -11.09
N GLN A 116 -16.06 -16.63 -11.55
CA GLN A 116 -16.79 -17.14 -12.72
C GLN A 116 -15.93 -17.16 -13.98
N LEU A 117 -15.21 -16.06 -14.27
CA LEU A 117 -14.30 -16.01 -15.42
C LEU A 117 -13.21 -17.09 -15.34
N LEU A 118 -12.66 -17.34 -14.14
CA LEU A 118 -11.67 -18.40 -13.95
C LEU A 118 -12.27 -19.80 -14.14
N GLU A 119 -13.53 -20.01 -13.76
CA GLU A 119 -14.24 -21.27 -13.99
C GLU A 119 -14.48 -21.51 -15.49
N GLU A 120 -14.89 -20.48 -16.23
CA GLU A 120 -15.05 -20.52 -17.68
C GLU A 120 -13.72 -20.83 -18.39
N GLU A 121 -12.64 -20.13 -18.03
CA GLU A 121 -11.31 -20.37 -18.59
C GLU A 121 -10.79 -21.78 -18.26
N ARG A 122 -11.06 -22.28 -17.04
CA ARG A 122 -10.73 -23.66 -16.66
C ARG A 122 -11.50 -24.68 -17.50
N ALA A 123 -12.77 -24.42 -17.80
CA ALA A 123 -13.57 -25.28 -18.66
C ALA A 123 -13.03 -25.30 -20.09
N ARG A 124 -12.80 -24.12 -20.69
CA ARG A 124 -12.19 -23.98 -22.03
C ARG A 124 -10.85 -24.68 -22.12
N PHE A 125 -10.00 -24.55 -21.10
CA PHE A 125 -8.69 -25.20 -21.09
C PHE A 125 -8.78 -26.72 -20.98
N ARG A 126 -9.73 -27.24 -20.19
CA ARG A 126 -9.98 -28.69 -20.11
C ARG A 126 -10.42 -29.26 -21.46
N GLU A 127 -11.29 -28.55 -22.18
CA GLU A 127 -11.72 -28.93 -23.52
C GLU A 127 -10.54 -28.92 -24.51
N LEU A 128 -9.72 -27.87 -24.49
CA LEU A 128 -8.52 -27.79 -25.32
C LEU A 128 -7.56 -28.96 -25.05
N LEU A 129 -7.32 -29.27 -23.78
CA LEU A 129 -6.50 -30.42 -23.38
C LEU A 129 -7.13 -31.78 -23.71
N ALA A 130 -8.45 -31.85 -23.88
CA ALA A 130 -9.14 -33.05 -24.33
C ALA A 130 -9.01 -33.25 -25.85
N SER A 131 -8.75 -32.19 -26.62
CA SER A 131 -8.65 -32.27 -28.07
C SER A 131 -7.44 -33.10 -28.53
N PRO A 132 -7.63 -34.11 -29.40
CA PRO A 132 -6.53 -34.95 -29.90
C PRO A 132 -5.48 -34.16 -30.70
N ALA A 133 -5.91 -33.15 -31.47
CA ALA A 133 -5.01 -32.31 -32.27
C ALA A 133 -4.02 -31.52 -31.41
N TYR A 134 -4.48 -30.97 -30.27
CA TYR A 134 -3.61 -30.28 -29.33
C TYR A 134 -2.66 -31.24 -28.62
N ARG A 135 -3.12 -32.44 -28.26
CA ARG A 135 -2.26 -33.48 -27.65
C ARG A 135 -1.18 -33.99 -28.58
N ALA A 136 -1.49 -34.17 -29.86
CA ALA A 136 -0.54 -34.67 -30.85
C ALA A 136 0.54 -33.62 -31.18
N SER A 137 0.14 -32.35 -31.34
CA SER A 137 1.06 -31.27 -31.72
C SER A 137 0.61 -29.91 -31.17
N PRO A 138 0.97 -29.55 -29.93
CA PRO A 138 0.45 -28.35 -29.28
C PRO A 138 0.93 -27.05 -29.93
N LEU A 139 2.21 -26.98 -30.33
CA LEU A 139 2.77 -25.77 -30.98
C LEU A 139 2.10 -25.47 -32.32
N LEU A 140 1.78 -26.52 -33.11
CA LEU A 140 1.11 -26.37 -34.39
C LEU A 140 -0.32 -25.86 -34.19
N ALA A 141 -1.06 -26.43 -33.24
CA ALA A 141 -2.42 -26.02 -32.92
C ALA A 141 -2.48 -24.54 -32.46
N ILE A 142 -1.53 -24.11 -31.63
CA ILE A 142 -1.42 -22.71 -31.20
C ILE A 142 -1.11 -21.81 -32.40
N GLY A 143 -0.16 -22.21 -33.28
CA GLY A 143 0.18 -21.43 -34.47
C GLY A 143 -1.00 -21.24 -35.42
N GLN A 144 -1.82 -22.28 -35.62
CA GLN A 144 -3.04 -22.21 -36.44
C GLN A 144 -4.08 -21.26 -35.83
N GLN A 145 -4.32 -21.35 -34.52
CA GLN A 145 -5.22 -20.45 -33.80
C GLN A 145 -4.78 -18.98 -33.89
N LEU A 146 -3.49 -18.70 -33.71
CA LEU A 146 -2.95 -17.35 -33.84
C LEU A 146 -3.07 -16.82 -35.27
N ALA A 147 -2.78 -17.65 -36.27
CA ALA A 147 -2.96 -17.27 -37.67
C ALA A 147 -4.42 -16.94 -38.01
N GLN A 148 -5.38 -17.71 -37.48
CA GLN A 148 -6.82 -17.43 -37.61
C GLN A 148 -7.20 -16.11 -36.93
N GLN A 149 -6.73 -15.86 -35.71
CA GLN A 149 -6.99 -14.59 -35.00
C GLN A 149 -6.42 -13.39 -35.77
N MET A 150 -5.20 -13.49 -36.29
CA MET A 150 -4.60 -12.42 -37.08
C MET A 150 -5.35 -12.13 -38.38
N GLN A 151 -5.95 -13.15 -39.02
CA GLN A 151 -6.79 -12.96 -40.20
C GLN A 151 -8.12 -12.27 -39.84
N LEU A 152 -8.73 -12.61 -38.70
CA LEU A 152 -9.97 -12.01 -38.22
C LEU A 152 -9.80 -10.56 -37.76
N ASP A 153 -8.68 -10.25 -37.09
CA ASP A 153 -8.35 -8.90 -36.65
C ASP A 153 -7.85 -8.03 -37.83
N GLY A 154 -7.17 -8.64 -38.81
CA GLY A 154 -6.69 -7.97 -40.02
C GLY A 154 -7.78 -7.61 -41.04
N GLY A 155 -8.98 -8.18 -40.93
CA GLY A 155 -10.15 -7.85 -41.76
C GLY A 155 -11.02 -6.70 -41.23
N GLN A 156 -10.60 -6.04 -40.14
CA GLN A 156 -11.32 -4.93 -39.49
C GLN A 156 -10.62 -3.56 -39.68
N LEU A 157 -9.72 -3.45 -40.65
CA LEU A 157 -9.15 -2.20 -41.16
C LEU A 157 -9.69 -1.90 -42.55
#